data_AF-A0A5M3Q2R7-F1
#
_entry.id   AF-A0A5M3Q2R7-F1
#
_cell.length_a   1.000
_cell.length_b   1.000
_cell.length_c   1.000
_cell.angle_alpha   90.00
_cell.angle_beta   90.00
_cell.angle_gamma   90.00
#
_symmetry.space_group_name_H-M   'P 1'
#
loop_
_entity.id
_entity.type
_entity.pdbx_description
1 polymer ?
#
loop_
_entity_poly.entity_id
_entity_poly.type
_entity_poly.pdbx_seq_one_letter_code
_entity_poly.pdbx_strand_id
1 'polypeptide(L)'
;MSQNRQRPKDVPSVATVSGKIDDVLAGIRVPDLPYPAGKLEPESVSDWRPLLISCWSEQRDERVTHLIRSVHLEWSARQVNVAYVADRIMDVFLKTSGLHPSLARRVARLRFYLAWRMDLEGKKAFSGPVLSWLDSLQEWRGWSDSGGRSSRVLLDQLDSLVIAVSASFESGSTDPVEAFCHQWQEESARRDAQAGKLRQRLLETEQGAAKQRKADQTARALVGRALQGRRLPMPIVRFILDYWQGLLKQSVWDAGLEGETFRHGSKLLEWLVWIGDPSLSDKDRNRLYHVGEQIGDRLLDVWKRVYNQALPADSLAGIEGVMVSRLRGETPELVDALPAAGGFQWDSSWLSFEVPTEQAFKPFEGQWFVEGEGGAEQRRYFYAFLTESAEILWTNGAGVKLGLQTWTDFQAALEKEQIRPLPKLTPFGTVLAETVELLAGVCDKQRRQREQAAEAARLRAEELRREKEAAEARRRAEEAKREAELERQRQAAEEQRIADEKAEEARIRKEHTLLAEKQVDAIKLGGWIVVEPDETSDEPARLKLAVRINASRKLVFVDRLGLNRREFLEDALVEGIVEGRIRVLGTSAEFDDTLSRVVGRIRVGRN
;
A
#
# COMPACT_ATOMS: atom_id res chain seq x y z
N MET A 1 -14.62 32.12 11.73
CA MET A 1 -14.10 30.77 12.06
C MET A 1 -12.90 30.50 11.19
N SER A 2 -11.71 30.59 11.78
CA SER A 2 -10.43 30.41 11.09
C SER A 2 -10.13 28.91 10.98
N GLN A 3 -10.41 28.30 9.83
CA GLN A 3 -10.08 26.91 9.58
C GLN A 3 -8.62 26.80 9.13
N ASN A 4 -7.78 26.39 10.09
CA ASN A 4 -6.70 25.41 9.93
C ASN A 4 -6.01 25.34 8.55
N ARG A 5 -5.13 26.31 8.25
CA ARG A 5 -4.06 26.09 7.26
C ARG A 5 -3.07 25.08 7.85
N GLN A 6 -3.27 23.79 7.54
CA GLN A 6 -2.20 22.81 7.66
C GLN A 6 -1.01 23.30 6.81
N ARG A 7 0.15 23.47 7.45
CA ARG A 7 1.43 23.71 6.77
C ARG A 7 1.63 22.62 5.69
N PRO A 8 2.21 22.94 4.52
CA PRO A 8 2.57 21.90 3.57
C PRO A 8 3.56 20.96 4.28
N LYS A 9 3.23 19.67 4.38
CA LYS A 9 4.19 18.66 4.79
C LYS A 9 5.34 18.73 3.78
N ASP A 10 6.58 18.74 4.26
CA ASP A 10 7.75 18.57 3.39
C ASP A 10 7.54 17.31 2.56
N VAL A 11 7.33 17.48 1.26
CA VAL A 11 7.11 16.37 0.33
C VAL A 11 8.45 15.64 0.23
N PRO A 12 8.51 14.33 0.56
CA PRO A 12 9.76 13.60 0.51
C PRO A 12 10.29 13.56 -0.92
N SER A 13 11.60 13.77 -1.11
CA SER A 13 12.21 13.69 -2.44
C SER A 13 12.38 12.24 -2.88
N VAL A 14 12.31 11.97 -4.19
CA VAL A 14 12.56 10.62 -4.74
C VAL A 14 13.94 10.10 -4.31
N ALA A 15 14.95 10.96 -4.23
CA ALA A 15 16.29 10.60 -3.75
C ALA A 15 16.28 10.13 -2.29
N THR A 16 15.49 10.76 -1.42
CA THR A 16 15.34 10.40 0.00
C THR A 16 14.65 9.05 0.17
N VAL A 17 13.69 8.74 -0.71
CA VAL A 17 12.85 7.54 -0.58
C VAL A 17 13.37 6.35 -1.41
N SER A 18 14.28 6.59 -2.35
CA SER A 18 14.90 5.56 -3.20
C SER A 18 15.52 4.41 -2.40
N GLY A 19 16.11 4.69 -1.23
CA GLY A 19 16.65 3.66 -0.33
C GLY A 19 15.58 2.73 0.27
N LYS A 20 14.36 3.21 0.46
CA LYS A 20 13.24 2.45 1.06
C LYS A 20 12.53 1.55 0.06
N ILE A 21 12.71 1.76 -1.25
CA ILE A 21 12.07 0.94 -2.29
C ILE A 21 12.46 -0.53 -2.09
N ASP A 22 13.76 -0.81 -1.99
CA ASP A 22 14.25 -2.20 -1.89
C ASP A 22 13.77 -2.89 -0.60
N ASP A 23 13.68 -2.15 0.50
CA ASP A 23 13.14 -2.64 1.78
C ASP A 23 11.65 -3.03 1.65
N VAL A 24 10.85 -2.17 1.00
CA VAL A 24 9.43 -2.46 0.73
C VAL A 24 9.29 -3.68 -0.17
N LEU A 25 10.05 -3.74 -1.26
CA LEU A 25 10.00 -4.85 -2.22
C LEU A 25 10.37 -6.20 -1.56
N ALA A 26 11.26 -6.21 -0.57
CA ALA A 26 11.62 -7.42 0.16
C ALA A 26 10.61 -7.77 1.28
N GLY A 27 10.14 -6.77 2.02
CA GLY A 27 9.54 -6.97 3.35
C GLY A 27 8.01 -6.95 3.42
N ILE A 28 7.35 -6.17 2.54
CA ILE A 28 5.90 -5.97 2.65
C ILE A 28 5.15 -7.28 2.41
N ARG A 29 4.05 -7.51 3.14
CA ARG A 29 3.10 -8.59 2.84
C ARG A 29 1.68 -8.03 2.79
N VAL A 30 0.98 -8.32 1.71
CA VAL A 30 -0.37 -7.81 1.45
C VAL A 30 -1.37 -8.97 1.55
N PRO A 31 -2.47 -8.84 2.31
CA PRO A 31 -3.50 -9.88 2.34
C PRO A 31 -4.03 -10.24 0.93
N ASP A 32 -4.49 -11.47 0.77
CA ASP A 32 -5.18 -11.97 -0.43
C ASP A 32 -4.35 -11.98 -1.74
N LEU A 33 -3.03 -11.83 -1.64
CA LEU A 33 -2.08 -12.03 -2.75
C LEU A 33 -1.39 -13.41 -2.69
N PRO A 34 -0.97 -13.97 -3.84
CA PRO A 34 -0.47 -15.35 -3.94
C PRO A 34 0.99 -15.46 -3.44
N TYR A 35 1.22 -15.21 -2.15
CA TYR A 35 2.54 -15.40 -1.54
C TYR A 35 2.86 -16.89 -1.41
N PRO A 36 4.12 -17.29 -1.65
CA PRO A 36 4.55 -18.66 -1.42
C PRO A 36 4.55 -18.99 0.08
N ALA A 37 4.24 -20.24 0.43
CA ALA A 37 4.21 -20.70 1.82
C ALA A 37 5.59 -20.65 2.50
N GLY A 38 6.67 -20.63 1.72
CA GLY A 38 8.05 -20.56 2.19
C GLY A 38 8.98 -19.87 1.19
N LYS A 39 10.28 -19.94 1.44
CA LYS A 39 11.28 -19.47 0.49
C LYS A 39 11.35 -20.49 -0.65
N LEU A 40 11.03 -20.04 -1.86
CA LEU A 40 11.17 -20.84 -3.08
C LEU A 40 12.65 -20.92 -3.47
N GLU A 41 13.04 -22.05 -4.05
CA GLU A 41 14.34 -22.18 -4.71
C GLU A 41 14.33 -21.34 -6.00
N PRO A 42 15.45 -20.70 -6.39
CA PRO A 42 15.48 -19.81 -7.55
C PRO A 42 14.97 -20.44 -8.86
N GLU A 43 15.17 -21.75 -9.04
CA GLU A 43 14.73 -22.51 -10.21
C GLU A 43 13.22 -22.80 -10.23
N SER A 44 12.54 -22.73 -9.07
CA SER A 44 11.09 -22.96 -8.98
C SER A 44 10.28 -21.67 -9.20
N VAL A 45 10.93 -20.51 -9.07
CA VAL A 45 10.31 -19.21 -9.35
C VAL A 45 10.01 -19.08 -10.83
N SER A 46 8.73 -18.88 -11.16
CA SER A 46 8.29 -18.76 -12.55
C SER A 46 8.74 -17.44 -13.18
N ASP A 47 9.28 -17.50 -14.41
CA ASP A 47 9.55 -16.29 -15.19
C ASP A 47 8.23 -15.69 -15.70
N TRP A 48 7.86 -14.56 -15.11
CA TRP A 48 6.68 -13.79 -15.49
C TRP A 48 6.89 -12.86 -16.69
N ARG A 49 8.12 -12.71 -17.21
CA ARG A 49 8.41 -11.83 -18.35
C ARG A 49 7.54 -12.14 -19.59
N PRO A 50 7.36 -13.41 -20.01
CA PRO A 50 6.47 -13.76 -21.14
C PRO A 50 5.01 -13.33 -20.91
N LEU A 51 4.55 -13.39 -19.66
CA LEU A 51 3.21 -12.99 -19.27
C LEU A 51 3.03 -11.45 -19.34
N LEU A 52 4.02 -10.71 -18.83
CA LEU A 52 4.02 -9.24 -18.83
C LEU A 52 4.13 -8.67 -20.25
N ILE A 53 5.00 -9.22 -21.11
CA ILE A 53 5.12 -8.77 -22.51
C ILE A 53 3.86 -9.11 -23.31
N SER A 54 3.22 -10.26 -23.10
CA SER A 54 1.93 -10.58 -23.74
C SER A 54 0.86 -9.55 -23.37
N CYS A 55 0.74 -9.20 -22.08
CA CYS A 55 -0.21 -8.18 -21.64
C CYS A 55 0.08 -6.81 -22.26
N TRP A 56 1.36 -6.44 -22.36
CA TRP A 56 1.79 -5.21 -23.02
C TRP A 56 1.44 -5.20 -24.51
N SER A 57 1.78 -6.26 -25.24
CA SER A 57 1.51 -6.40 -26.68
C SER A 57 0.01 -6.42 -27.00
N GLU A 58 -0.81 -7.04 -26.13
CA GLU A 58 -2.27 -7.03 -26.22
C GLU A 58 -2.89 -5.70 -25.75
N GLN A 59 -2.09 -4.74 -25.30
CA GLN A 59 -2.52 -3.41 -24.86
C GLN A 59 -3.54 -3.45 -23.72
N ARG A 60 -3.45 -4.48 -22.85
CA ARG A 60 -4.26 -4.63 -21.63
C ARG A 60 -3.84 -3.58 -20.61
N ASP A 61 -4.78 -3.12 -19.76
CA ASP A 61 -4.54 -2.09 -18.73
C ASP A 61 -4.96 -2.55 -17.32
N GLU A 62 -5.16 -3.86 -17.13
CA GLU A 62 -5.52 -4.46 -15.85
C GLU A 62 -4.35 -4.44 -14.85
N ARG A 63 -4.63 -4.75 -13.59
CA ARG A 63 -3.62 -4.74 -12.52
C ARG A 63 -2.67 -5.95 -12.61
N VAL A 64 -1.39 -5.75 -12.34
CA VAL A 64 -0.41 -6.86 -12.29
C VAL A 64 -0.76 -7.84 -11.18
N THR A 65 -1.28 -7.35 -10.06
CA THR A 65 -1.80 -8.17 -8.95
C THR A 65 -2.99 -9.04 -9.36
N HIS A 66 -3.83 -8.59 -10.29
CA HIS A 66 -4.93 -9.40 -10.83
C HIS A 66 -4.38 -10.52 -11.73
N LEU A 67 -3.43 -10.16 -12.60
CA LEU A 67 -2.77 -11.07 -13.51
C LEU A 67 -2.12 -12.25 -12.77
N ILE A 68 -1.27 -11.98 -11.77
CA ILE A 68 -0.59 -13.05 -11.01
C ILE A 68 -1.54 -13.90 -10.14
N ARG A 69 -2.74 -13.39 -9.82
CA ARG A 69 -3.77 -14.17 -9.11
C ARG A 69 -4.55 -15.08 -10.05
N SER A 70 -4.71 -14.67 -11.31
CA SER A 70 -5.44 -15.46 -12.31
C SER A 70 -4.65 -16.65 -12.84
N VAL A 71 -3.32 -16.62 -12.70
CA VAL A 71 -2.41 -17.63 -13.21
C VAL A 71 -1.83 -18.46 -12.06
N HIS A 72 -1.97 -19.78 -12.15
CA HIS A 72 -1.52 -20.74 -11.12
C HIS A 72 -0.05 -21.12 -11.36
N LEU A 73 0.86 -20.23 -10.96
CA LEU A 73 2.31 -20.42 -11.04
C LEU A 73 2.97 -20.09 -9.70
N GLU A 74 4.22 -20.53 -9.54
CA GLU A 74 5.00 -20.24 -8.33
C GLU A 74 5.65 -18.85 -8.42
N TRP A 75 5.11 -17.91 -7.65
CA TRP A 75 5.61 -16.54 -7.57
C TRP A 75 6.49 -16.34 -6.35
N SER A 76 7.63 -15.68 -6.53
CA SER A 76 8.44 -15.23 -5.39
C SER A 76 7.72 -14.11 -4.63
N ALA A 77 8.01 -13.98 -3.32
CA ALA A 77 7.48 -12.86 -2.53
C ALA A 77 7.85 -11.49 -3.12
N ARG A 78 9.01 -11.40 -3.80
CA ARG A 78 9.47 -10.17 -4.48
C ARG A 78 8.57 -9.83 -5.66
N GLN A 79 8.29 -10.79 -6.56
CA GLN A 79 7.38 -10.58 -7.70
C GLN A 79 6.00 -10.12 -7.24
N VAL A 80 5.44 -10.75 -6.20
CA VAL A 80 4.14 -10.36 -5.62
C VAL A 80 4.18 -8.93 -5.08
N ASN A 81 5.23 -8.57 -4.35
CA ASN A 81 5.41 -7.22 -3.79
C ASN A 81 5.58 -6.16 -4.88
N VAL A 82 6.40 -6.46 -5.88
CA VAL A 82 6.66 -5.58 -7.01
C VAL A 82 5.39 -5.32 -7.83
N ALA A 83 4.57 -6.35 -8.09
CA ALA A 83 3.27 -6.21 -8.72
C ALA A 83 2.37 -5.23 -7.96
N TYR A 84 2.28 -5.41 -6.64
CA TYR A 84 1.47 -4.54 -5.78
C TYR A 84 1.98 -3.10 -5.75
N VAL A 85 3.31 -2.91 -5.66
CA VAL A 85 3.91 -1.57 -5.65
C VAL A 85 3.69 -0.85 -6.98
N ALA A 86 3.90 -1.54 -8.11
CA ALA A 86 3.65 -0.99 -9.44
C ALA A 86 2.18 -0.55 -9.62
N ASP A 87 1.24 -1.43 -9.26
CA ASP A 87 -0.19 -1.12 -9.29
C ASP A 87 -0.52 0.07 -8.39
N ARG A 88 0.01 0.11 -7.17
CA ARG A 88 -0.29 1.17 -6.21
C ARG A 88 0.21 2.54 -6.67
N ILE A 89 1.44 2.62 -7.17
CA ILE A 89 2.02 3.86 -7.69
C ILE A 89 1.20 4.35 -8.89
N MET A 90 0.90 3.46 -9.83
CA MET A 90 0.14 3.81 -11.04
C MET A 90 -1.30 4.19 -10.72
N ASP A 91 -1.98 3.49 -9.81
CA ASP A 91 -3.35 3.83 -9.39
C ASP A 91 -3.42 5.23 -8.79
N VAL A 92 -2.49 5.56 -7.88
CA VAL A 92 -2.42 6.89 -7.26
C VAL A 92 -2.11 7.93 -8.34
N PHE A 93 -1.08 7.69 -9.16
CA PHE A 93 -0.66 8.62 -10.20
C PHE A 93 -1.79 8.92 -11.18
N LEU A 94 -2.43 7.90 -11.75
CA LEU A 94 -3.49 8.09 -12.73
C LEU A 94 -4.68 8.84 -12.12
N LYS A 95 -5.04 8.54 -10.87
CA LYS A 95 -6.13 9.22 -10.16
C LYS A 95 -5.83 10.71 -9.88
N THR A 96 -4.58 11.07 -9.65
CA THR A 96 -4.16 12.46 -9.35
C THR A 96 -3.58 13.21 -10.56
N SER A 97 -3.32 12.52 -11.67
CA SER A 97 -2.64 13.07 -12.84
C SER A 97 -3.43 14.16 -13.56
N GLY A 98 -4.77 14.09 -13.52
CA GLY A 98 -5.66 14.93 -14.31
C GLY A 98 -5.63 14.62 -15.82
N LEU A 99 -5.05 13.48 -16.22
CA LEU A 99 -5.02 13.05 -17.61
C LEU A 99 -6.43 12.71 -18.11
N HIS A 100 -6.64 12.87 -19.42
CA HIS A 100 -7.85 12.40 -20.06
C HIS A 100 -8.00 10.88 -19.89
N PRO A 101 -9.21 10.32 -19.62
CA PRO A 101 -9.39 8.89 -19.36
C PRO A 101 -8.81 7.96 -20.43
N SER A 102 -8.87 8.36 -21.71
CA SER A 102 -8.22 7.63 -22.81
C SER A 102 -6.69 7.57 -22.70
N LEU A 103 -6.05 8.64 -22.27
CA LEU A 103 -4.59 8.66 -22.01
C LEU A 103 -4.26 7.88 -20.74
N ALA A 104 -5.06 8.05 -19.69
CA ALA A 104 -4.87 7.35 -18.42
C ALA A 104 -4.86 5.82 -18.62
N ARG A 105 -5.77 5.27 -19.44
CA ARG A 105 -5.78 3.84 -19.80
C ARG A 105 -4.55 3.38 -20.56
N ARG A 106 -4.04 4.19 -21.50
CA ARG A 106 -2.79 3.88 -22.24
C ARG A 106 -1.57 3.91 -21.32
N VAL A 107 -1.47 4.93 -20.47
CA VAL A 107 -0.36 5.11 -19.52
C VAL A 107 -0.41 4.06 -18.40
N ALA A 108 -1.59 3.59 -18.00
CA ALA A 108 -1.77 2.55 -16.99
C ALA A 108 -0.96 1.29 -17.25
N ARG A 109 -0.80 0.92 -18.52
CA ARG A 109 -0.07 -0.26 -19.00
C ARG A 109 1.38 -0.30 -18.54
N LEU A 110 1.99 0.86 -18.26
CA LEU A 110 3.37 0.96 -17.79
C LEU A 110 3.61 0.21 -16.48
N ARG A 111 2.55 -0.12 -15.71
CA ARG A 111 2.66 -1.02 -14.56
C ARG A 111 3.34 -2.34 -14.88
N PHE A 112 3.17 -2.91 -16.08
CA PHE A 112 3.84 -4.16 -16.46
C PHE A 112 5.34 -3.96 -16.62
N TYR A 113 5.74 -2.89 -17.32
CA TYR A 113 7.14 -2.52 -17.48
C TYR A 113 7.78 -2.17 -16.13
N LEU A 114 7.12 -1.34 -15.32
CA LEU A 114 7.62 -0.95 -13.99
C LEU A 114 7.73 -2.15 -13.05
N ALA A 115 6.75 -3.07 -13.05
CA ALA A 115 6.83 -4.29 -12.28
C ALA A 115 8.03 -5.15 -12.73
N TRP A 116 8.21 -5.33 -14.03
CA TRP A 116 9.36 -6.07 -14.54
C TRP A 116 10.71 -5.44 -14.15
N ARG A 117 10.88 -4.12 -14.34
CA ARG A 117 12.13 -3.42 -13.99
C ARG A 117 12.39 -3.39 -12.48
N MET A 118 11.37 -3.16 -11.66
CA MET A 118 11.54 -3.16 -10.20
C MET A 118 11.93 -4.54 -9.67
N ASP A 119 11.46 -5.63 -10.28
CA ASP A 119 11.85 -6.97 -9.89
C ASP A 119 13.32 -7.23 -10.16
N LEU A 120 13.82 -6.86 -11.34
CA LEU A 120 15.22 -7.03 -11.72
C LEU A 120 16.18 -6.06 -11.02
N GLU A 121 15.80 -4.79 -10.89
CA GLU A 121 16.74 -3.70 -10.58
C GLU A 121 16.39 -2.91 -9.31
N GLY A 122 15.25 -3.23 -8.68
CA GLY A 122 14.78 -2.56 -7.48
C GLY A 122 14.58 -1.07 -7.72
N LYS A 123 15.17 -0.24 -6.85
CA LYS A 123 15.11 1.22 -6.95
C LYS A 123 15.64 1.82 -8.27
N LYS A 124 16.52 1.11 -8.98
CA LYS A 124 17.10 1.61 -10.26
C LYS A 124 16.11 1.58 -11.42
N ALA A 125 14.96 0.92 -11.26
CA ALA A 125 13.87 0.92 -12.23
C ALA A 125 13.34 2.33 -12.57
N PHE A 126 13.56 3.30 -11.67
CA PHE A 126 13.17 4.71 -11.84
C PHE A 126 14.39 5.57 -12.18
N SER A 127 14.92 5.42 -13.39
CA SER A 127 16.03 6.25 -13.85
C SER A 127 15.59 7.71 -14.04
N GLY A 128 16.56 8.64 -14.02
CA GLY A 128 16.31 10.07 -14.21
C GLY A 128 15.49 10.40 -15.47
N PRO A 129 15.85 9.84 -16.66
CA PRO A 129 15.07 10.03 -17.88
C PRO A 129 13.62 9.55 -17.77
N VAL A 130 13.39 8.37 -17.17
CA VAL A 130 12.03 7.81 -17.00
C VAL A 130 11.19 8.66 -16.05
N LEU A 131 11.75 9.09 -14.91
CA LEU A 131 11.05 9.96 -13.96
C LEU A 131 10.69 11.31 -14.58
N SER A 132 11.65 11.94 -15.26
CA SER A 132 11.44 13.22 -15.94
C SER A 132 10.38 13.09 -17.05
N TRP A 133 10.38 11.98 -17.78
CA TRP A 133 9.35 11.69 -18.78
C TRP A 133 7.96 11.50 -18.16
N LEU A 134 7.83 10.68 -17.11
CA LEU A 134 6.56 10.47 -16.42
C LEU A 134 6.01 11.76 -15.80
N ASP A 135 6.87 12.62 -15.26
CA ASP A 135 6.50 13.96 -14.79
C ASP A 135 6.02 14.85 -15.95
N SER A 136 6.66 14.79 -17.11
CA SER A 136 6.26 15.58 -18.30
C SER A 136 4.88 15.21 -18.86
N LEU A 137 4.33 14.02 -18.54
CA LEU A 137 2.97 13.65 -18.95
C LEU A 137 1.92 14.67 -18.47
N GLN A 138 2.23 15.45 -17.44
CA GLN A 138 1.36 16.50 -16.94
C GLN A 138 1.12 17.65 -17.93
N GLU A 139 2.03 17.87 -18.87
CA GLU A 139 1.84 18.84 -19.97
C GLU A 139 0.62 18.46 -20.82
N TRP A 140 0.28 17.16 -20.87
CA TRP A 140 -0.81 16.61 -21.66
C TRP A 140 -2.15 16.56 -20.92
N ARG A 141 -2.25 17.15 -19.74
CA ARG A 141 -3.54 17.33 -19.03
C ARG A 141 -4.55 18.13 -19.85
N GLY A 142 -4.07 18.97 -20.76
CA GLY A 142 -4.87 19.73 -21.72
C GLY A 142 -5.27 18.99 -22.99
N TRP A 143 -4.93 17.70 -23.12
CA TRP A 143 -5.29 16.90 -24.29
C TRP A 143 -6.77 16.53 -24.29
N SER A 144 -7.40 16.64 -25.46
CA SER A 144 -8.76 16.15 -25.73
C SER A 144 -8.76 15.40 -27.05
N ASP A 145 -9.65 14.43 -27.19
CA ASP A 145 -9.80 13.64 -28.42
C ASP A 145 -10.22 14.50 -29.63
N SER A 146 -11.02 15.54 -29.37
CA SER A 146 -11.47 16.54 -30.36
C SER A 146 -10.36 17.46 -30.90
N GLY A 147 -9.12 17.38 -30.40
CA GLY A 147 -8.00 18.26 -30.74
C GLY A 147 -7.46 18.16 -32.18
N GLY A 148 -8.13 17.41 -33.08
CA GLY A 148 -7.77 17.31 -34.49
C GLY A 148 -6.38 16.72 -34.74
N ARG A 149 -5.55 17.39 -35.55
CA ARG A 149 -4.18 16.91 -35.81
C ARG A 149 -3.29 16.96 -34.56
N SER A 150 -3.49 17.94 -33.69
CA SER A 150 -2.67 18.12 -32.48
C SER A 150 -2.88 17.01 -31.45
N SER A 151 -4.08 16.41 -31.41
CA SER A 151 -4.35 15.27 -30.52
C SER A 151 -3.72 13.97 -31.02
N ARG A 152 -3.59 13.78 -32.35
CA ARG A 152 -2.99 12.58 -32.96
C ARG A 152 -1.49 12.45 -32.68
N VAL A 153 -0.75 13.56 -32.69
CA VAL A 153 0.71 13.55 -32.46
C VAL A 153 1.07 12.86 -31.13
N LEU A 154 0.31 13.13 -30.06
CA LEU A 154 0.52 12.45 -28.79
C LEU A 154 0.24 10.95 -28.88
N LEU A 155 -0.82 10.55 -29.59
CA LEU A 155 -1.16 9.14 -29.74
C LEU A 155 -0.08 8.39 -30.52
N ASP A 156 0.46 9.00 -31.57
CA ASP A 156 1.56 8.44 -32.37
C ASP A 156 2.85 8.30 -31.52
N GLN A 157 3.12 9.26 -30.64
CA GLN A 157 4.24 9.15 -29.68
C GLN A 157 4.01 8.04 -28.64
N LEU A 158 2.78 7.88 -28.15
CA LEU A 158 2.43 6.77 -27.24
C LEU A 158 2.47 5.42 -27.96
N ASP A 159 2.20 5.36 -29.26
CA ASP A 159 2.38 4.14 -30.05
C ASP A 159 3.89 3.84 -30.24
N SER A 160 4.74 4.86 -30.38
CA SER A 160 6.20 4.69 -30.32
C SER A 160 6.70 4.17 -28.97
N LEU A 161 6.08 4.58 -27.86
CA LEU A 161 6.36 4.01 -26.53
C LEU A 161 6.05 2.52 -26.48
N VAL A 162 4.97 2.07 -27.12
CA VAL A 162 4.62 0.63 -27.21
C VAL A 162 5.79 -0.15 -27.82
N ILE A 163 6.34 0.35 -28.92
CA ILE A 163 7.49 -0.25 -29.61
C ILE A 163 8.73 -0.26 -28.70
N ALA A 164 9.04 0.87 -28.05
CA ALA A 164 10.21 0.98 -27.18
C ALA A 164 10.16 0.01 -26.00
N VAL A 165 9.02 -0.10 -25.33
CA VAL A 165 8.85 -1.02 -24.19
C VAL A 165 8.88 -2.48 -24.67
N SER A 166 8.30 -2.82 -25.82
CA SER A 166 8.41 -4.17 -26.40
C SER A 166 9.88 -4.53 -26.70
N ALA A 167 10.63 -3.62 -27.33
CA ALA A 167 12.05 -3.81 -27.59
C ALA A 167 12.88 -3.97 -26.29
N SER A 168 12.52 -3.26 -25.22
CA SER A 168 13.09 -3.48 -23.90
C SER A 168 12.75 -4.88 -23.37
N PHE A 169 11.49 -5.32 -23.45
CA PHE A 169 11.09 -6.66 -23.07
C PHE A 169 11.72 -7.77 -23.92
N GLU A 170 12.18 -7.52 -25.14
CA GLU A 170 12.88 -8.49 -25.98
C GLU A 170 14.38 -8.53 -25.66
N SER A 171 15.03 -7.37 -25.60
CA SER A 171 16.47 -7.23 -25.34
C SER A 171 16.88 -7.45 -23.89
N GLY A 172 15.96 -7.22 -22.93
CA GLY A 172 16.28 -7.17 -21.50
C GLY A 172 16.89 -5.84 -21.03
N SER A 173 17.15 -4.90 -21.95
CA SER A 173 17.79 -3.60 -21.65
C SER A 173 16.77 -2.47 -21.42
N THR A 174 17.16 -1.47 -20.64
CA THR A 174 16.44 -0.18 -20.51
C THR A 174 16.67 0.77 -21.68
N ASP A 175 17.73 0.56 -22.49
CA ASP A 175 18.16 1.53 -23.51
C ASP A 175 17.05 1.98 -24.47
N PRO A 176 16.17 1.10 -25.00
CA PRO A 176 15.10 1.53 -25.90
C PRO A 176 14.13 2.52 -25.25
N VAL A 177 13.75 2.29 -23.98
CA VAL A 177 12.84 3.18 -23.23
C VAL A 177 13.55 4.47 -22.82
N GLU A 178 14.83 4.42 -22.43
CA GLU A 178 15.58 5.62 -22.10
C GLU A 178 15.81 6.51 -23.33
N ALA A 179 16.12 5.92 -24.48
CA ALA A 179 16.22 6.64 -25.76
C ALA A 179 14.89 7.32 -26.13
N PHE A 180 13.76 6.62 -25.96
CA PHE A 180 12.43 7.20 -26.13
C PHE A 180 12.20 8.40 -25.18
N CYS A 181 12.55 8.25 -23.89
CA CYS A 181 12.40 9.32 -22.90
C CYS A 181 13.23 10.57 -23.27
N HIS A 182 14.48 10.39 -23.71
CA HIS A 182 15.32 11.49 -24.16
C HIS A 182 14.75 12.20 -25.38
N GLN A 183 14.33 11.45 -26.40
CA GLN A 183 13.70 12.03 -27.59
C GLN A 183 12.43 12.81 -27.24
N TRP A 184 11.59 12.26 -26.36
CA TRP A 184 10.39 12.95 -25.90
C TRP A 184 10.69 14.31 -25.26
N GLN A 185 11.71 14.38 -24.40
CA GLN A 185 12.07 15.63 -23.72
C GLN A 185 12.54 16.71 -24.71
N GLU A 186 13.35 16.34 -25.71
CA GLU A 186 13.77 17.25 -26.77
C GLU A 186 12.56 17.78 -27.58
N GLU A 187 11.61 16.90 -27.88
CA GLU A 187 10.38 17.26 -28.57
C GLU A 187 9.44 18.11 -27.71
N SER A 188 9.36 17.88 -26.39
CA SER A 188 8.56 18.70 -25.45
C SER A 188 9.00 20.14 -25.43
N ALA A 189 10.31 20.39 -25.24
CA ALA A 189 10.83 21.75 -25.20
C ALA A 189 10.53 22.53 -26.49
N ARG A 190 10.62 21.86 -27.65
CA ARG A 190 10.27 22.44 -28.96
C ARG A 190 8.77 22.71 -29.07
N ARG A 191 7.91 21.77 -28.67
CA ARG A 191 6.45 21.91 -28.69
C ARG A 191 5.98 23.06 -27.81
N ASP A 192 6.50 23.16 -26.59
CA ASP A 192 6.12 24.20 -25.64
C ASP A 192 6.52 25.60 -26.13
N ALA A 193 7.73 25.73 -26.69
CA ALA A 193 8.17 26.98 -27.29
C ALA A 193 7.28 27.40 -28.48
N GLN A 194 6.85 26.45 -29.32
CA GLN A 194 5.95 26.71 -30.44
C GLN A 194 4.54 27.09 -29.98
N ALA A 195 3.98 26.33 -29.03
CA ALA A 195 2.67 26.58 -28.44
C ALA A 195 2.62 27.94 -27.73
N GLY A 196 3.67 28.31 -26.99
CA GLY A 196 3.82 29.61 -26.35
C GLY A 196 3.76 30.77 -27.34
N LYS A 197 4.53 30.68 -28.45
CA LYS A 197 4.49 31.69 -29.53
C LYS A 197 3.14 31.76 -30.25
N LEU A 198 2.45 30.63 -30.41
CA LEU A 198 1.12 30.60 -30.99
C LEU A 198 0.10 31.29 -30.07
N ARG A 199 0.12 30.96 -28.78
CA ARG A 199 -0.74 31.57 -27.76
C ARG A 199 -0.54 33.07 -27.70
N GLN A 200 0.71 33.55 -27.67
CA GLN A 200 0.99 34.99 -27.61
C GLN A 200 0.41 35.76 -28.81
N ARG A 201 0.62 35.24 -30.04
CA ARG A 201 0.05 35.85 -31.25
C ARG A 201 -1.48 35.82 -31.25
N LEU A 202 -2.06 34.73 -30.75
CA LEU A 202 -3.50 34.62 -30.58
C LEU A 202 -4.03 35.66 -29.58
N LEU A 203 -3.34 35.85 -28.45
CA LEU A 203 -3.73 36.86 -27.45
C LEU A 203 -3.77 38.25 -28.06
N GLU A 204 -2.71 38.67 -28.75
CA GLU A 204 -2.62 39.99 -29.38
C GLU A 204 -3.75 40.20 -30.40
N THR A 205 -4.02 39.17 -31.20
CA THR A 205 -5.12 39.19 -32.19
C THR A 205 -6.48 39.33 -31.51
N GLU A 206 -6.74 38.55 -30.46
CA GLU A 206 -8.02 38.55 -29.76
C GLU A 206 -8.22 39.78 -28.87
N GLN A 207 -7.15 40.36 -28.32
CA GLN A 207 -7.20 41.65 -27.61
C GLN A 207 -7.58 42.79 -28.57
N GLY A 208 -6.96 42.83 -29.76
CA GLY A 208 -7.33 43.78 -30.80
C GLY A 208 -8.79 43.58 -31.25
N ALA A 209 -9.22 42.33 -31.44
CA ALA A 209 -10.60 42.02 -31.77
C ALA A 209 -11.59 42.40 -30.66
N ALA A 210 -11.24 42.19 -29.39
CA ALA A 210 -12.08 42.56 -28.25
C ALA A 210 -12.24 44.08 -28.14
N LYS A 211 -11.16 44.85 -28.32
CA LYS A 211 -11.23 46.32 -28.39
C LYS A 211 -12.14 46.79 -29.52
N GLN A 212 -12.11 46.12 -30.67
CA GLN A 212 -12.91 46.47 -31.84
C GLN A 212 -14.39 46.15 -31.59
N ARG A 213 -14.67 45.00 -30.96
CA ARG A 213 -16.02 44.61 -30.54
C ARG A 213 -16.59 45.62 -29.55
N LYS A 214 -15.83 46.02 -28.53
CA LYS A 214 -16.27 47.03 -27.56
C LYS A 214 -16.64 48.35 -28.24
N ALA A 215 -15.77 48.85 -29.12
CA ALA A 215 -16.01 50.09 -29.85
C ALA A 215 -17.26 50.02 -30.73
N ASP A 216 -17.46 48.92 -31.45
CA ASP A 216 -18.64 48.68 -32.29
C ASP A 216 -19.92 48.61 -31.47
N GLN A 217 -19.94 47.79 -30.41
CA GLN A 217 -21.11 47.59 -29.58
C GLN A 217 -21.48 48.83 -28.78
N THR A 218 -20.50 49.57 -28.28
CA THR A 218 -20.72 50.86 -27.58
C THR A 218 -21.38 51.87 -28.51
N ALA A 219 -20.84 52.04 -29.73
CA ALA A 219 -21.39 52.97 -30.71
C ALA A 219 -22.82 52.57 -31.12
N ARG A 220 -23.05 51.26 -31.36
CA ARG A 220 -24.39 50.73 -31.65
C ARG A 220 -25.35 50.95 -30.51
N ALA A 221 -24.92 50.73 -29.26
CA ALA A 221 -25.76 50.92 -28.09
C ALA A 221 -26.16 52.39 -27.90
N LEU A 222 -25.24 53.32 -28.16
CA LEU A 222 -25.50 54.75 -28.08
C LEU A 222 -26.49 55.21 -29.15
N VAL A 223 -26.26 54.82 -30.41
CA VAL A 223 -27.18 55.09 -31.53
C VAL A 223 -28.54 54.44 -31.28
N GLY A 224 -28.54 53.18 -30.85
CA GLY A 224 -29.73 52.42 -30.49
C GLY A 224 -30.59 53.15 -29.46
N ARG A 225 -29.98 53.55 -28.34
CA ARG A 225 -30.64 54.32 -27.29
C ARG A 225 -31.15 55.68 -27.78
N ALA A 226 -30.38 56.38 -28.62
CA ALA A 226 -30.78 57.69 -29.13
C ALA A 226 -31.97 57.62 -30.08
N LEU A 227 -32.07 56.54 -30.87
CA LEU A 227 -33.12 56.36 -31.88
C LEU A 227 -34.33 55.55 -31.39
N GLN A 228 -34.21 54.81 -30.28
CA GLN A 228 -35.27 53.93 -29.78
C GLN A 228 -36.57 54.71 -29.51
N GLY A 229 -37.66 54.25 -30.11
CA GLY A 229 -38.99 54.85 -29.96
C GLY A 229 -39.14 56.24 -30.61
N ARG A 230 -38.16 56.68 -31.42
CA ARG A 230 -38.20 57.97 -32.10
C ARG A 230 -38.74 57.85 -33.52
N ARG A 231 -39.43 58.90 -33.96
CA ARG A 231 -39.81 59.10 -35.35
C ARG A 231 -39.03 60.30 -35.91
N LEU A 232 -38.21 60.06 -36.92
CA LEU A 232 -37.27 61.04 -37.46
C LEU A 232 -37.36 61.08 -39.00
N PRO A 233 -36.95 62.17 -39.65
CA PRO A 233 -36.79 62.23 -41.09
C PRO A 233 -35.76 61.20 -41.58
N MET A 234 -36.11 60.48 -42.65
CA MET A 234 -35.24 59.45 -43.24
C MET A 234 -33.81 59.96 -43.56
N PRO A 235 -33.60 61.20 -44.04
CA PRO A 235 -32.23 61.71 -44.26
C PRO A 235 -31.37 61.75 -42.99
N ILE A 236 -31.95 62.09 -41.84
CA ILE A 236 -31.23 62.12 -40.55
C ILE A 236 -30.92 60.69 -40.09
N VAL A 237 -31.89 59.77 -40.21
CA VAL A 237 -31.69 58.36 -39.85
C VAL A 237 -30.56 57.75 -40.67
N ARG A 238 -30.57 57.93 -42.00
CA ARG A 238 -29.51 57.46 -42.89
C ARG A 238 -28.16 58.06 -42.52
N PHE A 239 -28.09 59.37 -42.28
CA PHE A 239 -26.83 59.99 -41.88
C PHE A 239 -26.26 59.38 -40.59
N ILE A 240 -27.11 59.17 -39.58
CA ILE A 240 -26.69 58.59 -38.30
C ILE A 240 -26.15 57.18 -38.50
N LEU A 241 -26.83 56.34 -39.27
CA LEU A 241 -26.45 54.94 -39.47
C LEU A 241 -25.26 54.78 -40.42
N ASP A 242 -25.24 55.50 -41.54
CA ASP A 242 -24.25 55.31 -42.61
C ASP A 242 -22.92 56.02 -42.32
N TYR A 243 -22.94 57.11 -41.54
CA TYR A 243 -21.75 57.93 -41.26
C TYR A 243 -21.46 58.04 -39.77
N TRP A 244 -22.45 58.44 -38.97
CA TRP A 244 -22.19 58.85 -37.60
C TRP A 244 -21.87 57.68 -36.66
N GLN A 245 -22.51 56.52 -36.85
CA GLN A 245 -22.19 55.31 -36.10
C GLN A 245 -20.73 54.90 -36.28
N GLY A 246 -20.22 54.95 -37.53
CA GLY A 246 -18.83 54.65 -37.83
C GLY A 246 -17.87 55.60 -37.12
N LEU A 247 -18.20 56.90 -37.12
CA LEU A 247 -17.41 57.93 -36.43
C LEU A 247 -17.37 57.68 -34.92
N LEU A 248 -18.51 57.38 -34.31
CA LEU A 248 -18.59 57.08 -32.87
C LEU A 248 -17.76 55.86 -32.53
N LYS A 249 -17.85 54.80 -33.34
CA LYS A 249 -17.02 53.59 -33.20
C LYS A 249 -15.54 53.93 -33.26
N GLN A 250 -15.10 54.66 -34.27
CA GLN A 250 -13.69 55.04 -34.42
C GLN A 250 -13.22 55.90 -33.23
N SER A 251 -14.05 56.82 -32.75
CA SER A 251 -13.74 57.65 -31.58
C SER A 251 -13.54 56.83 -30.30
N VAL A 252 -14.37 55.80 -30.07
CA VAL A 252 -14.21 54.87 -28.94
C VAL A 252 -12.94 54.03 -29.10
N TRP A 253 -12.62 53.60 -30.32
CA TRP A 253 -11.40 52.83 -30.60
C TRP A 253 -10.13 53.65 -30.30
N ASP A 254 -10.09 54.92 -30.66
CA ASP A 254 -8.90 55.77 -30.52
C ASP A 254 -8.65 56.24 -29.08
N ALA A 255 -9.68 56.75 -28.38
CA ALA A 255 -9.52 57.40 -27.08
C ALA A 255 -10.43 56.84 -25.96
N GLY A 256 -11.25 55.81 -26.25
CA GLY A 256 -12.19 55.26 -25.30
C GLY A 256 -13.41 56.16 -25.03
N LEU A 257 -14.19 55.78 -24.02
CA LEU A 257 -15.43 56.47 -23.62
C LEU A 257 -15.21 57.87 -23.04
N GLU A 258 -14.03 58.11 -22.47
CA GLU A 258 -13.67 59.39 -21.85
C GLU A 258 -13.06 60.38 -22.85
N GLY A 259 -12.87 59.96 -24.11
CA GLY A 259 -12.29 60.79 -25.15
C GLY A 259 -13.16 62.01 -25.48
N GLU A 260 -12.54 63.18 -25.63
CA GLU A 260 -13.22 64.43 -25.98
C GLU A 260 -14.03 64.29 -27.28
N THR A 261 -13.44 63.69 -28.31
CA THR A 261 -14.07 63.48 -29.61
C THR A 261 -15.30 62.59 -29.52
N PHE A 262 -15.27 61.55 -28.70
CA PHE A 262 -16.43 60.69 -28.47
C PHE A 262 -17.55 61.43 -27.72
N ARG A 263 -17.20 62.23 -26.69
CA ARG A 263 -18.19 63.06 -25.98
C ARG A 263 -18.84 64.09 -26.90
N HIS A 264 -18.04 64.79 -27.72
CA HIS A 264 -18.55 65.73 -28.72
C HIS A 264 -19.42 65.02 -29.77
N GLY A 265 -18.96 63.88 -30.30
CA GLY A 265 -19.71 63.07 -31.25
C GLY A 265 -21.06 62.60 -30.68
N SER A 266 -21.07 62.16 -29.43
CA SER A 266 -22.28 61.75 -28.70
C SER A 266 -23.24 62.92 -28.52
N LYS A 267 -22.73 64.12 -28.22
CA LYS A 267 -23.57 65.31 -28.08
C LYS A 267 -24.21 65.74 -29.40
N LEU A 268 -23.47 65.66 -30.50
CA LEU A 268 -23.99 65.96 -31.82
C LEU A 268 -25.02 64.92 -32.29
N LEU A 269 -24.88 63.65 -31.89
CA LEU A 269 -25.92 62.64 -32.10
C LEU A 269 -27.24 63.05 -31.40
N GLU A 270 -27.17 63.50 -30.14
CA GLU A 270 -28.37 64.01 -29.44
C GLU A 270 -28.97 65.22 -30.18
N TRP A 271 -28.14 66.10 -30.72
CA TRP A 271 -28.60 67.27 -31.46
C TRP A 271 -29.27 66.90 -32.78
N LEU A 272 -28.73 65.92 -33.52
CA LEU A 272 -29.34 65.39 -34.74
C LEU A 272 -30.72 64.80 -34.45
N VAL A 273 -30.85 64.01 -33.38
CA VAL A 273 -32.14 63.47 -32.95
C VAL A 273 -33.10 64.58 -32.52
N TRP A 274 -32.61 65.57 -31.75
CA TRP A 274 -33.42 66.69 -31.29
C TRP A 274 -33.92 67.59 -32.44
N ILE A 275 -33.07 67.87 -33.43
CA ILE A 275 -33.43 68.57 -34.68
C ILE A 275 -34.51 67.81 -35.44
N GLY A 276 -34.30 66.50 -35.58
CA GLY A 276 -35.14 65.64 -36.41
C GLY A 276 -36.51 65.34 -35.79
N ASP A 277 -36.64 65.34 -34.46
CA ASP A 277 -37.89 65.04 -33.76
C ASP A 277 -38.67 66.33 -33.42
N PRO A 278 -39.78 66.65 -34.12
CA PRO A 278 -40.59 67.84 -33.85
C PRO A 278 -41.10 67.92 -32.41
N SER A 279 -41.39 66.77 -31.81
CA SER A 279 -41.91 66.70 -30.44
C SER A 279 -40.91 67.22 -29.40
N LEU A 280 -39.62 67.21 -29.74
CA LEU A 280 -38.53 67.68 -28.87
C LEU A 280 -38.12 69.13 -29.12
N SER A 281 -38.13 69.58 -30.38
CA SER A 281 -37.54 70.88 -30.76
C SER A 281 -38.56 72.00 -31.00
N ASP A 282 -39.82 71.71 -31.30
CA ASP A 282 -40.81 72.75 -31.67
C ASP A 282 -41.14 73.72 -30.52
N LYS A 283 -40.87 73.32 -29.27
CA LYS A 283 -41.05 74.16 -28.08
C LYS A 283 -40.02 75.30 -27.96
N ASP A 284 -38.91 75.23 -28.70
CA ASP A 284 -37.81 76.21 -28.62
C ASP A 284 -37.24 76.52 -30.02
N ARG A 285 -38.02 77.29 -30.79
CA ARG A 285 -37.70 77.63 -32.18
C ARG A 285 -36.44 78.49 -32.31
N ASN A 286 -36.12 79.30 -31.30
CA ASN A 286 -34.91 80.13 -31.31
C ASN A 286 -33.65 79.25 -31.15
N ARG A 287 -33.69 78.28 -30.23
CA ARG A 287 -32.63 77.28 -30.13
C ARG A 287 -32.52 76.41 -31.38
N LEU A 288 -33.63 76.07 -32.02
CA LEU A 288 -33.62 75.29 -33.26
C LEU A 288 -32.86 76.03 -34.38
N TYR A 289 -33.04 77.34 -34.47
CA TYR A 289 -32.29 78.19 -35.39
C TYR A 289 -30.79 78.16 -35.09
N HIS A 290 -30.38 78.44 -33.84
CA HIS A 290 -28.97 78.48 -33.47
C HIS A 290 -28.25 77.13 -33.59
N VAL A 291 -28.91 76.03 -33.22
CA VAL A 291 -28.34 74.68 -33.37
C VAL A 291 -28.27 74.31 -34.85
N GLY A 292 -29.30 74.63 -35.63
CA GLY A 292 -29.36 74.40 -37.06
C GLY A 292 -28.26 75.11 -37.86
N GLU A 293 -27.98 76.37 -37.52
CA GLU A 293 -26.91 77.15 -38.14
C GLU A 293 -25.52 76.53 -37.91
N GLN A 294 -25.30 75.93 -36.73
CA GLN A 294 -23.98 75.45 -36.31
C GLN A 294 -23.76 73.94 -36.52
N ILE A 295 -24.81 73.15 -36.72
CA ILE A 295 -24.71 71.69 -36.71
C ILE A 295 -23.80 71.17 -37.83
N GLY A 296 -23.90 71.72 -39.05
CA GLY A 296 -23.10 71.30 -40.19
C GLY A 296 -21.60 71.46 -39.94
N ASP A 297 -21.17 72.66 -39.54
CA ASP A 297 -19.77 72.96 -39.22
C ASP A 297 -19.23 72.08 -38.09
N ARG A 298 -20.03 71.85 -37.04
CA ARG A 298 -19.63 70.99 -35.91
C ARG A 298 -19.50 69.53 -36.31
N LEU A 299 -20.40 69.01 -37.17
CA LEU A 299 -20.30 67.65 -37.70
C LEU A 299 -19.04 67.48 -38.54
N LEU A 300 -18.73 68.46 -39.41
CA LEU A 300 -17.53 68.46 -40.25
C LEU A 300 -16.24 68.52 -39.42
N ASP A 301 -16.21 69.35 -38.37
CA ASP A 301 -15.05 69.47 -37.47
C ASP A 301 -14.76 68.14 -36.76
N VAL A 302 -15.77 67.52 -36.13
CA VAL A 302 -15.59 66.23 -35.45
C VAL A 302 -15.20 65.12 -36.45
N TRP A 303 -15.82 65.09 -37.64
CA TRP A 303 -15.45 64.14 -38.70
C TRP A 303 -13.98 64.27 -39.10
N LYS A 304 -13.52 65.50 -39.35
CA LYS A 304 -12.14 65.77 -39.71
C LYS A 304 -11.17 65.39 -38.60
N ARG A 305 -11.51 65.61 -37.34
CA ARG A 305 -10.67 65.20 -36.19
C ARG A 305 -10.51 63.68 -36.10
N VAL A 306 -11.56 62.91 -36.41
CA VAL A 306 -11.54 61.44 -36.31
C VAL A 306 -10.88 60.79 -37.52
N TYR A 307 -11.34 61.13 -38.73
CA TYR A 307 -10.91 60.43 -39.95
C TYR A 307 -9.75 61.12 -40.68
N ASN A 308 -9.42 62.36 -40.31
CA ASN A 308 -8.47 63.19 -41.03
C ASN A 308 -8.77 63.28 -42.55
N GLN A 309 -10.05 63.23 -42.89
CA GLN A 309 -10.58 63.25 -44.25
C GLN A 309 -11.81 64.15 -44.33
N ALA A 310 -12.13 64.62 -45.53
CA ALA A 310 -13.38 65.34 -45.76
C ALA A 310 -14.57 64.38 -45.77
N LEU A 311 -15.69 64.79 -45.18
CA LEU A 311 -16.97 64.11 -45.33
C LEU A 311 -17.45 64.25 -46.79
N PRO A 312 -18.06 63.23 -47.42
CA PRO A 312 -18.50 63.35 -48.81
C PRO A 312 -19.48 64.51 -49.02
N ALA A 313 -19.31 65.25 -50.12
CA ALA A 313 -19.93 66.56 -50.36
C ALA A 313 -21.47 66.59 -50.23
N ASP A 314 -22.15 65.48 -50.49
CA ASP A 314 -23.62 65.40 -50.44
C ASP A 314 -24.17 64.79 -49.14
N SER A 315 -23.31 64.40 -48.19
CA SER A 315 -23.73 63.67 -47.00
C SER A 315 -24.62 64.50 -46.06
N LEU A 316 -24.44 65.83 -46.05
CA LEU A 316 -25.21 66.76 -45.22
C LEU A 316 -26.43 67.36 -45.92
N ALA A 317 -26.53 67.27 -47.26
CA ALA A 317 -27.59 67.91 -48.03
C ALA A 317 -28.99 67.51 -47.57
N GLY A 318 -29.16 66.23 -47.18
CA GLY A 318 -30.41 65.74 -46.62
C GLY A 318 -30.77 66.34 -45.25
N ILE A 319 -29.76 66.58 -44.39
CA ILE A 319 -29.95 67.22 -43.08
C ILE A 319 -30.27 68.71 -43.28
N GLU A 320 -29.54 69.38 -44.17
CA GLU A 320 -29.78 70.79 -44.51
C GLU A 320 -31.18 71.01 -45.09
N GLY A 321 -31.65 70.13 -45.98
CA GLY A 321 -33.00 70.17 -46.51
C GLY A 321 -34.07 70.02 -45.42
N VAL A 322 -33.88 69.09 -44.48
CA VAL A 322 -34.75 68.95 -43.30
C VAL A 322 -34.73 70.23 -42.47
N MET A 323 -33.56 70.79 -42.19
CA MET A 323 -33.43 72.04 -41.41
C MET A 323 -34.17 73.21 -42.05
N VAL A 324 -34.02 73.41 -43.36
CA VAL A 324 -34.70 74.50 -44.10
C VAL A 324 -36.22 74.35 -44.00
N SER A 325 -36.75 73.14 -44.22
CA SER A 325 -38.18 72.84 -44.10
C SER A 325 -38.69 73.14 -42.68
N ARG A 326 -37.97 72.66 -41.65
CA ARG A 326 -38.29 72.89 -40.23
C ARG A 326 -38.28 74.39 -39.87
N LEU A 327 -37.30 75.16 -40.34
CA LEU A 327 -37.22 76.60 -40.07
C LEU A 327 -38.36 77.39 -40.71
N ARG A 328 -38.84 76.96 -41.88
CA ARG A 328 -40.06 77.48 -42.52
C ARG A 328 -41.35 77.15 -41.77
N GLY A 329 -41.29 76.26 -40.78
CA GLY A 329 -42.44 75.82 -39.99
C GLY A 329 -43.16 74.61 -40.58
N GLU A 330 -42.55 73.95 -41.56
CA GLU A 330 -43.07 72.71 -42.12
C GLU A 330 -42.69 71.53 -41.21
N THR A 331 -43.55 70.50 -41.18
CA THR A 331 -43.24 69.26 -40.47
C THR A 331 -42.78 68.22 -41.51
N PRO A 332 -41.51 67.77 -41.45
CA PRO A 332 -41.01 66.79 -42.40
C PRO A 332 -41.69 65.43 -42.22
N GLU A 333 -41.66 64.62 -43.28
CA GLU A 333 -42.14 63.23 -43.20
C GLU A 333 -41.28 62.43 -42.21
N LEU A 334 -41.93 61.81 -41.23
CA LEU A 334 -41.27 61.07 -40.15
C LEU A 334 -41.42 59.56 -40.35
N VAL A 335 -40.30 58.85 -40.31
CA VAL A 335 -40.24 57.39 -40.29
C VAL A 335 -39.82 56.90 -38.90
N ASP A 336 -40.17 55.67 -38.55
CA ASP A 336 -39.64 55.05 -37.33
C ASP A 336 -38.12 54.91 -37.48
N ALA A 337 -37.36 55.52 -36.57
CA ALA A 337 -35.91 55.58 -36.68
C ALA A 337 -35.26 54.19 -36.50
N LEU A 338 -35.90 53.33 -35.70
CA LEU A 338 -35.57 51.92 -35.55
C LEU A 338 -36.87 51.10 -35.69
N PRO A 339 -37.24 50.68 -36.90
CA PRO A 339 -38.43 49.85 -37.10
C PRO A 339 -38.25 48.49 -36.42
N ALA A 340 -39.33 47.93 -35.85
CA ALA A 340 -39.29 46.63 -35.16
C ALA A 340 -38.87 45.46 -36.08
N ALA A 341 -39.10 45.60 -37.39
CA ALA A 341 -38.63 44.67 -38.43
C ALA A 341 -37.18 44.94 -38.90
N GLY A 342 -36.52 45.98 -38.38
CA GLY A 342 -35.21 46.44 -38.82
C GLY A 342 -34.05 45.57 -38.33
N GLY A 343 -32.99 45.47 -39.15
CA GLY A 343 -31.79 44.66 -38.87
C GLY A 343 -30.75 45.30 -37.94
N PHE A 344 -31.04 46.44 -37.30
CA PHE A 344 -30.10 47.11 -36.42
C PHE A 344 -30.13 46.51 -35.00
N GLN A 345 -29.21 45.58 -34.75
CA GLN A 345 -29.03 44.97 -33.44
C GLN A 345 -28.15 45.84 -32.54
N TRP A 346 -28.62 46.08 -31.32
CA TRP A 346 -27.92 46.82 -30.28
C TRP A 346 -28.31 46.27 -28.90
N ASP A 347 -27.43 46.47 -27.92
CA ASP A 347 -27.67 46.11 -26.52
C ASP A 347 -27.24 47.27 -25.62
N SER A 348 -28.18 47.79 -24.84
CA SER A 348 -27.94 48.90 -23.90
C SER A 348 -26.88 48.60 -22.83
N SER A 349 -26.64 47.31 -22.53
CA SER A 349 -25.68 46.89 -21.49
C SER A 349 -24.27 47.43 -21.74
N TRP A 350 -23.90 47.66 -23.01
CA TRP A 350 -22.60 48.20 -23.40
C TRP A 350 -22.36 49.66 -22.99
N LEU A 351 -23.42 50.42 -22.70
CA LEU A 351 -23.30 51.79 -22.20
C LEU A 351 -22.97 51.85 -20.70
N SER A 352 -23.30 50.79 -19.97
CA SER A 352 -23.00 50.61 -18.55
C SER A 352 -22.10 49.38 -18.35
N PHE A 353 -21.23 49.11 -19.32
CA PHE A 353 -20.36 47.95 -19.31
C PHE A 353 -19.36 48.08 -18.16
N GLU A 354 -19.46 47.17 -17.20
CA GLU A 354 -18.52 47.06 -16.09
C GLU A 354 -17.66 45.82 -16.26
N VAL A 355 -16.36 46.01 -16.14
CA VAL A 355 -15.40 44.90 -16.18
C VAL A 355 -15.40 44.24 -14.79
N PRO A 356 -15.53 42.91 -14.70
CA PRO A 356 -15.31 42.20 -13.45
C PRO A 356 -13.98 42.60 -12.81
N THR A 357 -13.95 42.74 -11.48
CA THR A 357 -12.72 43.09 -10.77
C THR A 357 -11.64 42.02 -11.01
N GLU A 358 -10.37 42.41 -11.01
CA GLU A 358 -9.27 41.47 -11.23
C GLU A 358 -9.31 40.30 -10.24
N GLN A 359 -9.70 40.56 -8.99
CA GLN A 359 -9.85 39.54 -7.95
C GLN A 359 -10.89 38.46 -8.29
N ALA A 360 -11.88 38.77 -9.14
CA ALA A 360 -12.92 37.83 -9.53
C ALA A 360 -12.41 36.75 -10.49
N PHE A 361 -11.64 37.13 -11.52
CA PHE A 361 -11.22 36.20 -12.58
C PHE A 361 -9.78 35.69 -12.42
N LYS A 362 -8.89 36.45 -11.77
CA LYS A 362 -7.47 36.07 -11.64
C LYS A 362 -7.22 34.69 -11.02
N PRO A 363 -8.03 34.22 -10.04
CA PRO A 363 -7.87 32.87 -9.51
C PRO A 363 -8.09 31.77 -10.55
N PHE A 364 -8.84 32.03 -11.62
CA PHE A 364 -9.20 31.05 -12.66
C PHE A 364 -8.31 31.16 -13.90
N GLU A 365 -7.78 32.35 -14.18
CA GLU A 365 -6.85 32.58 -15.29
C GLU A 365 -5.59 31.72 -15.14
N GLY A 366 -5.17 31.08 -16.23
CA GLY A 366 -4.05 30.15 -16.24
C GLY A 366 -4.38 28.76 -15.68
N GLN A 367 -5.67 28.43 -15.49
CA GLN A 367 -6.08 27.10 -15.05
C GLN A 367 -6.73 26.27 -16.16
N TRP A 368 -6.68 24.96 -15.97
CA TRP A 368 -7.35 23.99 -16.82
C TRP A 368 -8.73 23.65 -16.29
N PHE A 369 -9.68 23.56 -17.21
CA PHE A 369 -11.05 23.17 -16.97
C PHE A 369 -11.44 22.00 -17.87
N VAL A 370 -12.50 21.31 -17.47
CA VAL A 370 -13.12 20.24 -18.26
C VAL A 370 -14.63 20.44 -18.34
N GLU A 371 -15.14 20.21 -19.54
CA GLU A 371 -16.57 20.03 -19.81
C GLU A 371 -16.85 18.56 -20.14
N GLY A 372 -18.02 18.05 -19.73
CA GLY A 372 -18.41 16.66 -19.95
C GLY A 372 -17.75 15.64 -19.00
N GLU A 373 -18.00 14.36 -19.27
CA GLU A 373 -17.61 13.25 -18.40
C GLU A 373 -17.01 12.06 -19.16
N GLY A 374 -16.09 11.36 -18.51
CA GLY A 374 -15.50 10.12 -19.02
C GLY A 374 -14.79 10.31 -20.36
N GLY A 375 -15.17 9.53 -21.36
CA GLY A 375 -14.56 9.58 -22.69
C GLY A 375 -14.91 10.84 -23.50
N ALA A 376 -15.94 11.58 -23.11
CA ALA A 376 -16.39 12.79 -23.80
C ALA A 376 -15.79 14.08 -23.20
N GLU A 377 -14.86 13.96 -22.25
CA GLU A 377 -14.24 15.10 -21.58
C GLU A 377 -13.50 16.03 -22.55
N GLN A 378 -13.85 17.31 -22.52
CA GLN A 378 -13.21 18.34 -23.34
C GLN A 378 -12.42 19.29 -22.43
N ARG A 379 -11.09 19.31 -22.63
CA ARG A 379 -10.15 20.15 -21.87
C ARG A 379 -10.10 21.54 -22.47
N ARG A 380 -10.19 22.55 -21.60
CA ARG A 380 -10.13 23.96 -21.97
C ARG A 380 -9.18 24.68 -21.03
N TYR A 381 -8.27 25.48 -21.60
CA TYR A 381 -7.36 26.32 -20.83
C TYR A 381 -7.88 27.74 -20.82
N PHE A 382 -8.10 28.29 -19.62
CA PHE A 382 -8.39 29.70 -19.44
C PHE A 382 -7.08 30.44 -19.69
N TYR A 383 -6.85 30.84 -20.95
CA TYR A 383 -5.59 31.41 -21.33
C TYR A 383 -5.46 32.87 -20.90
N ALA A 384 -6.48 33.68 -21.19
CA ALA A 384 -6.47 35.09 -20.86
C ALA A 384 -7.90 35.62 -20.68
N PHE A 385 -8.04 36.64 -19.83
CA PHE A 385 -9.27 37.42 -19.73
C PHE A 385 -9.18 38.67 -20.63
N LEU A 386 -10.14 38.82 -21.53
CA LEU A 386 -10.26 39.97 -22.43
C LEU A 386 -11.13 41.04 -21.75
N THR A 387 -10.48 41.96 -21.05
CA THR A 387 -11.16 43.00 -20.25
C THR A 387 -12.08 43.89 -21.06
N GLU A 388 -11.75 44.17 -22.32
CA GLU A 388 -12.55 45.05 -23.19
C GLU A 388 -13.93 44.47 -23.53
N SER A 389 -14.09 43.14 -23.47
CA SER A 389 -15.36 42.47 -23.77
C SER A 389 -15.89 41.59 -22.63
N ALA A 390 -15.17 41.52 -21.51
CA ALA A 390 -15.44 40.64 -20.37
C ALA A 390 -15.57 39.16 -20.80
N GLU A 391 -14.72 38.74 -21.73
CA GLU A 391 -14.70 37.38 -22.29
C GLU A 391 -13.45 36.61 -21.84
N ILE A 392 -13.60 35.31 -21.67
CA ILE A 392 -12.52 34.36 -21.49
C ILE A 392 -12.05 33.87 -22.86
N LEU A 393 -10.75 33.94 -23.12
CA LEU A 393 -10.12 33.29 -24.26
C LEU A 393 -9.75 31.84 -23.91
N TRP A 394 -10.49 30.91 -24.50
CA TRP A 394 -10.25 29.47 -24.31
C TRP A 394 -9.26 28.95 -25.35
N THR A 395 -8.27 28.18 -24.90
CA THR A 395 -7.35 27.46 -25.79
C THR A 395 -7.22 25.98 -25.42
N ASN A 396 -6.73 25.16 -26.35
CA ASN A 396 -6.39 23.77 -26.07
C ASN A 396 -4.91 23.62 -25.61
N GLY A 397 -4.49 22.37 -25.35
CA GLY A 397 -3.10 22.02 -24.99
C GLY A 397 -2.04 22.55 -25.95
N ALA A 398 -2.36 22.63 -27.24
CA ALA A 398 -1.46 23.10 -28.29
C ALA A 398 -1.50 24.63 -28.51
N GLY A 399 -2.33 25.37 -27.78
CA GLY A 399 -2.47 26.82 -27.92
C GLY A 399 -3.41 27.28 -29.03
N VAL A 400 -4.21 26.37 -29.60
CA VAL A 400 -5.24 26.70 -30.60
C VAL A 400 -6.47 27.25 -29.90
N LYS A 401 -7.09 28.30 -30.47
CA LYS A 401 -8.34 28.89 -29.99
C LYS A 401 -9.47 27.85 -30.01
N LEU A 402 -10.14 27.68 -28.88
CA LEU A 402 -11.37 26.89 -28.76
C LEU A 402 -12.62 27.78 -28.87
N GLY A 403 -12.54 29.02 -28.40
CA GLY A 403 -13.65 29.95 -28.45
C GLY A 403 -13.49 31.09 -27.46
N LEU A 404 -14.55 31.90 -27.39
CA LEU A 404 -14.72 32.96 -26.41
C LEU A 404 -15.97 32.63 -25.58
N GLN A 405 -15.96 32.98 -24.31
CA GLN A 405 -17.10 32.81 -23.42
C GLN A 405 -17.20 34.04 -22.52
N THR A 406 -18.39 34.59 -22.32
CA THR A 406 -18.54 35.72 -21.41
C THR A 406 -18.26 35.29 -19.97
N TRP A 407 -17.80 36.22 -19.13
CA TRP A 407 -17.59 35.95 -17.70
C TRP A 407 -18.87 35.42 -17.03
N THR A 408 -20.01 36.02 -17.35
CA THR A 408 -21.32 35.63 -16.82
C THR A 408 -21.69 34.21 -17.20
N ASP A 409 -21.49 33.81 -18.48
CA ASP A 409 -21.77 32.46 -18.94
C ASP A 409 -20.83 31.43 -18.28
N PHE A 410 -19.57 31.80 -18.06
CA PHE A 410 -18.62 30.95 -17.35
C PHE A 410 -19.04 30.74 -15.89
N GLN A 411 -19.45 31.81 -15.18
CA GLN A 411 -19.94 31.69 -13.81
C GLN A 411 -21.18 30.79 -13.74
N ALA A 412 -22.15 31.00 -14.64
CA ALA A 412 -23.34 30.17 -14.71
C ALA A 412 -23.02 28.70 -15.04
N ALA A 413 -22.05 28.45 -15.92
CA ALA A 413 -21.60 27.09 -16.24
C ALA A 413 -20.89 26.42 -15.06
N LEU A 414 -20.09 27.18 -14.30
CA LEU A 414 -19.39 26.70 -13.11
C LEU A 414 -20.37 26.36 -11.98
N GLU A 415 -21.36 27.22 -11.73
CA GLU A 415 -22.43 26.98 -10.75
C GLU A 415 -23.30 25.76 -11.09
N LYS A 416 -23.52 25.51 -12.39
CA LYS A 416 -24.25 24.33 -12.88
C LYS A 416 -23.38 23.09 -13.03
N GLU A 417 -22.12 23.13 -12.63
CA GLU A 417 -21.12 22.06 -12.79
C GLU A 417 -20.94 21.56 -14.24
N GLN A 418 -21.30 22.38 -15.23
CA GLN A 418 -21.12 22.06 -16.65
C GLN A 418 -19.64 22.17 -17.07
N ILE A 419 -18.91 23.07 -16.40
CA ILE A 419 -17.47 23.21 -16.48
C ILE A 419 -16.88 23.10 -15.08
N ARG A 420 -15.82 22.31 -14.93
CA ARG A 420 -15.17 22.04 -13.62
C ARG A 420 -13.66 22.19 -13.71
N PRO A 421 -12.99 22.73 -12.67
CA PRO A 421 -11.53 22.84 -12.67
C PRO A 421 -10.91 21.44 -12.63
N LEU A 422 -9.79 21.26 -13.33
CA LEU A 422 -8.99 20.06 -13.21
C LEU A 422 -8.32 20.01 -11.81
N PRO A 423 -8.07 18.81 -11.25
CA PRO A 423 -7.41 18.65 -9.95
C PRO A 423 -6.06 19.37 -9.87
N LYS A 424 -5.50 19.57 -8.68
CA LYS A 424 -4.13 20.11 -8.59
C LYS A 424 -3.11 19.19 -9.27
N LEU A 425 -2.02 19.78 -9.75
CA LEU A 425 -0.92 19.08 -10.41
C LEU A 425 -0.08 18.34 -9.35
N THR A 426 0.13 17.03 -9.56
CA THR A 426 0.91 16.15 -8.66
C THR A 426 1.89 15.33 -9.49
N PRO A 427 3.19 15.71 -9.52
CA PRO A 427 4.22 15.02 -10.33
C PRO A 427 4.28 13.53 -9.99
N PHE A 428 4.61 12.71 -10.99
CA PHE A 428 4.86 11.28 -10.77
C PHE A 428 5.92 11.07 -9.70
N GLY A 429 7.01 11.84 -9.72
CA GLY A 429 8.06 11.77 -8.70
C GLY A 429 7.52 12.01 -7.27
N THR A 430 6.59 12.95 -7.11
CA THR A 430 5.90 13.18 -5.83
C THR A 430 5.03 12.00 -5.43
N VAL A 431 4.23 11.46 -6.37
CA VAL A 431 3.38 10.27 -6.11
C VAL A 431 4.23 9.07 -5.70
N LEU A 432 5.34 8.84 -6.41
CA LEU A 432 6.29 7.77 -6.10
C LEU A 432 6.83 7.91 -4.67
N ALA A 433 7.34 9.09 -4.33
CA ALA A 433 7.93 9.33 -3.02
C ALA A 433 6.90 9.18 -1.88
N GLU A 434 5.72 9.77 -2.01
CA GLU A 434 4.65 9.66 -1.00
C GLU A 434 4.14 8.22 -0.87
N THR A 435 3.98 7.51 -1.99
CA THR A 435 3.50 6.12 -1.99
C THR A 435 4.52 5.20 -1.33
N VAL A 436 5.80 5.29 -1.70
CA VAL A 436 6.84 4.44 -1.12
C VAL A 436 7.06 4.77 0.35
N GLU A 437 6.99 6.05 0.76
CA GLU A 437 7.08 6.44 2.17
C GLU A 437 5.95 5.79 3.00
N LEU A 438 4.71 5.82 2.49
CA LEU A 438 3.57 5.19 3.14
C LEU A 438 3.73 3.67 3.22
N LEU A 439 4.18 3.03 2.14
CA LEU A 439 4.41 1.58 2.12
C LEU A 439 5.57 1.15 3.01
N ALA A 440 6.63 1.95 3.12
CA ALA A 440 7.75 1.72 4.03
C ALA A 440 7.27 1.74 5.49
N GLY A 441 6.43 2.73 5.86
CA GLY A 441 5.84 2.77 7.21
C GLY A 441 4.96 1.54 7.52
N VAL A 442 4.21 1.03 6.54
CA VAL A 442 3.45 -0.22 6.68
C VAL A 442 4.39 -1.42 6.82
N CYS A 443 5.44 -1.49 6.01
CA CYS A 443 6.44 -2.56 6.05
C CYS A 443 7.14 -2.62 7.40
N ASP A 444 7.56 -1.47 7.94
CA ASP A 444 8.19 -1.36 9.27
C ASP A 444 7.26 -1.82 10.38
N LYS A 445 5.98 -1.43 10.32
CA LYS A 445 4.97 -1.88 11.28
C LYS A 445 4.79 -3.39 11.22
N GLN A 446 4.68 -3.97 10.02
CA GLN A 446 4.56 -5.42 9.85
C GLN A 446 5.80 -6.15 10.33
N ARG A 447 7.00 -5.63 10.06
CA ARG A 447 8.27 -6.20 10.53
C ARG A 447 8.32 -6.26 12.05
N ARG A 448 8.03 -5.15 12.74
CA ARG A 448 7.97 -5.11 14.21
C ARG A 448 6.94 -6.08 14.78
N GLN A 449 5.77 -6.20 14.14
CA GLN A 449 4.75 -7.17 14.56
C GLN A 449 5.23 -8.63 14.40
N ARG A 450 5.94 -8.95 13.32
CA ARG A 450 6.52 -10.30 13.12
C ARG A 450 7.64 -10.57 14.13
N GLU A 451 8.49 -9.60 14.41
CA GLU A 451 9.56 -9.71 15.43
C GLU A 451 8.96 -9.96 16.82
N GLN A 452 7.95 -9.18 17.23
CA GLN A 452 7.23 -9.38 18.49
C GLN A 452 6.52 -10.75 18.56
N ALA A 453 5.87 -11.18 17.48
CA ALA A 453 5.22 -12.48 17.42
C ALA A 453 6.22 -13.64 17.51
N ALA A 454 7.38 -13.51 16.84
CA ALA A 454 8.46 -14.50 16.91
C ALA A 454 9.06 -14.57 18.32
N GLU A 455 9.28 -13.43 18.98
CA GLU A 455 9.75 -13.38 20.36
C GLU A 455 8.74 -14.01 21.33
N ALA A 456 7.45 -13.66 21.22
CA ALA A 456 6.39 -14.26 22.02
C ALA A 456 6.28 -15.77 21.77
N ALA A 457 6.44 -16.24 20.53
CA ALA A 457 6.45 -17.67 20.20
C ALA A 457 7.67 -18.39 20.80
N ARG A 458 8.85 -17.76 20.79
CA ARG A 458 10.06 -18.31 21.44
C ARG A 458 9.88 -18.43 22.94
N LEU A 459 9.38 -17.38 23.60
CA LEU A 459 9.10 -17.41 25.04
C LEU A 459 8.09 -18.50 25.40
N ARG A 460 6.98 -18.62 24.66
CA ARG A 460 5.99 -19.71 24.86
C ARG A 460 6.59 -21.09 24.62
N ALA A 461 7.47 -21.23 23.61
CA ALA A 461 8.14 -22.50 23.34
C ALA A 461 9.12 -22.88 24.46
N GLU A 462 9.85 -21.91 25.01
CA GLU A 462 10.73 -22.09 26.17
C GLU A 462 9.93 -22.43 27.44
N GLU A 463 8.83 -21.73 27.70
CA GLU A 463 7.90 -22.05 28.81
C GLU A 463 7.36 -23.47 28.68
N LEU A 464 6.84 -23.85 27.52
CA LEU A 464 6.35 -25.20 27.27
C LEU A 464 7.46 -26.26 27.41
N ARG A 465 8.70 -25.94 27.00
CA ARG A 465 9.84 -26.84 27.18
C ARG A 465 10.17 -27.02 28.66
N ARG A 466 10.18 -25.94 29.45
CA ARG A 466 10.40 -25.99 30.90
C ARG A 466 9.30 -26.77 31.62
N GLU A 467 8.04 -26.59 31.23
CA GLU A 467 6.92 -27.38 31.78
C GLU A 467 7.06 -28.87 31.48
N LYS A 468 7.42 -29.24 30.23
CA LYS A 468 7.66 -30.63 29.85
C LYS A 468 8.84 -31.24 30.61
N GLU A 469 9.97 -30.53 30.69
CA GLU A 469 11.16 -30.96 31.46
C GLU A 469 10.81 -31.16 32.96
N ALA A 470 10.05 -30.25 33.56
CA ALA A 470 9.60 -30.37 34.95
C ALA A 470 8.62 -31.53 35.15
N ALA A 471 7.70 -31.76 34.21
CA ALA A 471 6.77 -32.89 34.25
C ALA A 471 7.50 -34.25 34.10
N GLU A 472 8.47 -34.34 33.19
CA GLU A 472 9.32 -35.53 33.04
C GLU A 472 10.18 -35.77 34.30
N ALA A 473 10.76 -34.73 34.88
CA ALA A 473 11.52 -34.85 36.13
C ALA A 473 10.65 -35.33 37.30
N ARG A 474 9.40 -34.85 37.41
CA ARG A 474 8.43 -35.34 38.41
C ARG A 474 8.09 -36.81 38.20
N ARG A 475 7.83 -37.23 36.95
CA ARG A 475 7.58 -38.66 36.62
C ARG A 475 8.76 -39.55 37.00
N ARG A 476 9.99 -39.15 36.63
CA ARG A 476 11.21 -39.89 37.01
C ARG A 476 11.39 -39.97 38.53
N ALA A 477 11.10 -38.89 39.26
CA ALA A 477 11.18 -38.89 40.72
C ALA A 477 10.10 -39.78 41.37
N GLU A 478 8.89 -39.86 40.80
CA GLU A 478 7.85 -40.79 41.27
C GLU A 478 8.19 -42.25 40.98
N GLU A 479 8.74 -42.56 39.80
CA GLU A 479 9.21 -43.90 39.44
C GLU A 479 10.35 -44.35 40.36
N ALA A 480 11.36 -43.50 40.56
CA ALA A 480 12.47 -43.79 41.48
C ALA A 480 12.00 -44.01 42.93
N LYS A 481 10.99 -43.24 43.39
CA LYS A 481 10.38 -43.47 44.71
C LYS A 481 9.68 -44.82 44.79
N ARG A 482 8.95 -45.24 43.76
CA ARG A 482 8.28 -46.54 43.72
C ARG A 482 9.27 -47.70 43.71
N GLU A 483 10.35 -47.59 42.94
CA GLU A 483 11.42 -48.59 42.92
C GLU A 483 12.12 -48.73 44.28
N ALA A 484 12.46 -47.60 44.92
CA ALA A 484 13.08 -47.59 46.25
C ALA A 484 12.15 -48.15 47.35
N GLU A 485 10.83 -47.99 47.21
CA GLU A 485 9.83 -48.60 48.10
C GLU A 485 9.79 -50.12 47.92
N LEU A 486 9.78 -50.59 46.66
CA LEU A 486 9.75 -52.01 46.31
C LEU A 486 11.02 -52.75 46.76
N GLU A 487 12.18 -52.09 46.62
CA GLU A 487 13.46 -52.64 47.03
C GLU A 487 13.57 -52.77 48.55
N ARG A 488 13.07 -51.78 49.30
CA ARG A 488 12.95 -51.88 50.77
C ARG A 488 12.04 -53.04 51.19
N GLN A 489 10.94 -53.29 50.49
CA GLN A 489 10.06 -54.42 50.78
C GLN A 489 10.74 -55.77 50.51
N ARG A 490 11.55 -55.88 49.44
CA ARG A 490 12.31 -57.10 49.14
C ARG A 490 13.39 -57.37 50.18
N GLN A 491 14.13 -56.34 50.61
CA GLN A 491 15.16 -56.48 51.64
C GLN A 491 14.56 -56.96 52.97
N ALA A 492 13.42 -56.39 53.40
CA ALA A 492 12.74 -56.83 54.62
C ALA A 492 12.26 -58.29 54.54
N ALA A 493 11.77 -58.75 53.39
CA ALA A 493 11.34 -60.13 53.20
C ALA A 493 12.51 -61.14 53.22
N GLU A 494 13.65 -60.76 52.65
CA GLU A 494 14.87 -61.58 52.64
C GLU A 494 15.45 -61.74 54.06
N GLU A 495 15.49 -60.66 54.84
CA GLU A 495 15.94 -60.68 56.24
C GLU A 495 15.04 -61.57 57.12
N GLN A 496 13.73 -61.54 56.90
CA GLN A 496 12.76 -62.40 57.60
C GLN A 496 13.05 -63.89 57.35
N ARG A 497 13.35 -64.26 56.10
CA ARG A 497 13.63 -65.66 55.70
C ARG A 497 14.88 -66.22 56.38
N ILE A 498 15.94 -65.41 56.48
CA ILE A 498 17.21 -65.81 57.12
C ILE A 498 17.03 -66.00 58.64
N ALA A 499 16.16 -65.21 59.27
CA ALA A 499 15.86 -65.35 60.70
C ALA A 499 15.14 -66.67 61.01
N ASP A 500 14.18 -67.07 60.17
CA ASP A 500 13.42 -68.31 60.34
C ASP A 500 14.30 -69.56 60.18
N GLU A 501 15.24 -69.55 59.23
CA GLU A 501 16.14 -70.68 58.95
C GLU A 501 17.10 -70.95 60.13
N LYS A 502 17.64 -69.89 60.75
CA LYS A 502 18.49 -70.01 61.95
C LYS A 502 17.74 -70.53 63.19
N ALA A 503 16.45 -70.25 63.31
CA ALA A 503 15.65 -70.71 64.44
C ALA A 503 15.42 -72.24 64.42
N GLU A 504 15.30 -72.81 63.22
CA GLU A 504 15.05 -74.25 63.03
C GLU A 504 16.31 -75.09 63.34
N GLU A 505 17.49 -74.65 62.90
CA GLU A 505 18.76 -75.36 63.18
C GLU A 505 19.07 -75.44 64.69
N ALA A 506 18.76 -74.38 65.44
CA ALA A 506 18.94 -74.35 66.89
C ALA A 506 18.05 -75.38 67.62
N ARG A 507 16.87 -75.69 67.07
CA ARG A 507 15.93 -76.67 67.63
C ARG A 507 16.47 -78.10 67.50
N ILE A 508 16.97 -78.45 66.30
CA ILE A 508 17.49 -79.79 65.99
C ILE A 508 18.71 -80.13 66.86
N ARG A 509 19.63 -79.18 67.05
CA ARG A 509 20.84 -79.40 67.87
C ARG A 509 20.48 -79.72 69.33
N LYS A 510 19.44 -79.09 69.87
CA LYS A 510 19.00 -79.26 71.26
C LYS A 510 18.40 -80.65 71.51
N GLU A 511 17.67 -81.21 70.54
CA GLU A 511 17.13 -82.58 70.63
C GLU A 511 18.23 -83.64 70.61
N HIS A 512 19.25 -83.46 69.77
CA HIS A 512 20.38 -84.39 69.68
C HIS A 512 21.23 -84.43 70.96
N THR A 513 21.48 -83.28 71.60
CA THR A 513 22.21 -83.23 72.89
C THR A 513 21.47 -83.98 74.00
N LEU A 514 20.15 -83.83 74.07
CA LEU A 514 19.34 -84.47 75.12
C LEU A 514 19.30 -86.01 74.99
N LEU A 515 19.42 -86.53 73.76
CA LEU A 515 19.54 -87.98 73.51
C LEU A 515 20.92 -88.52 73.91
N ALA A 516 21.98 -87.76 73.67
CA ALA A 516 23.34 -88.13 74.03
C ALA A 516 23.56 -88.15 75.56
N GLU A 517 23.01 -87.19 76.30
CA GLU A 517 23.01 -87.19 77.78
C GLU A 517 22.42 -88.48 78.36
N LYS A 518 21.26 -88.92 77.85
CA LYS A 518 20.64 -90.19 78.27
C LYS A 518 21.51 -91.42 78.00
N GLN A 519 22.26 -91.41 76.90
CA GLN A 519 23.16 -92.52 76.55
C GLN A 519 24.36 -92.59 77.48
N VAL A 520 24.94 -91.45 77.86
CA VAL A 520 26.04 -91.38 78.82
C VAL A 520 25.59 -91.83 80.21
N ASP A 521 24.42 -91.38 80.65
CA ASP A 521 23.88 -91.72 81.97
C ASP A 521 23.69 -93.23 82.15
N ALA A 522 23.23 -93.92 81.10
CA ALA A 522 22.92 -95.35 81.09
C ALA A 522 24.15 -96.29 81.16
N ILE A 523 25.39 -95.78 81.01
CA ILE A 523 26.61 -96.60 81.06
C ILE A 523 26.88 -97.06 82.51
N LYS A 524 26.52 -98.30 82.83
CA LYS A 524 26.84 -98.91 84.14
C LYS A 524 28.31 -99.33 84.23
N LEU A 525 28.83 -99.47 85.45
CA LEU A 525 30.17 -99.99 85.71
C LEU A 525 30.37 -101.32 84.97
N GLY A 526 31.40 -101.38 84.13
CA GLY A 526 31.68 -102.48 83.22
C GLY A 526 31.05 -102.40 81.81
N GLY A 527 30.30 -101.35 81.49
CA GLY A 527 29.79 -101.06 80.15
C GLY A 527 30.90 -100.63 79.18
N TRP A 528 30.73 -100.91 77.89
CA TRP A 528 31.74 -100.66 76.88
C TRP A 528 31.38 -99.44 76.03
N ILE A 529 32.37 -98.67 75.62
CA ILE A 529 32.26 -97.64 74.59
C ILE A 529 33.23 -97.91 73.46
N VAL A 530 32.88 -97.47 72.27
CA VAL A 530 33.76 -97.37 71.11
C VAL A 530 34.05 -95.89 70.91
N VAL A 531 35.32 -95.54 70.94
CA VAL A 531 35.80 -94.22 70.53
C VAL A 531 36.36 -94.38 69.14
N GLU A 532 35.85 -93.62 68.18
CA GLU A 532 36.39 -93.60 66.83
C GLU A 532 37.86 -93.15 66.83
N PRO A 533 38.68 -93.65 65.92
CA PRO A 533 40.09 -93.27 65.82
C PRO A 533 40.24 -91.75 65.68
N ASP A 534 41.10 -91.18 66.52
CA ASP A 534 41.55 -89.79 66.42
C ASP A 534 42.91 -89.77 65.69
N GLU A 535 43.45 -88.59 65.36
CA GLU A 535 44.68 -88.40 64.56
C GLU A 535 45.93 -89.17 65.05
N THR A 536 45.86 -89.82 66.22
CA THR A 536 46.95 -90.55 66.89
C THR A 536 46.79 -92.08 66.92
N SER A 537 45.70 -92.65 66.40
CA SER A 537 45.47 -94.11 66.40
C SER A 537 44.55 -94.54 65.26
N ASP A 538 44.93 -95.58 64.51
CA ASP A 538 44.21 -96.03 63.30
C ASP A 538 43.10 -97.07 63.57
N GLU A 539 42.95 -97.52 64.82
CA GLU A 539 41.95 -98.53 65.22
C GLU A 539 40.97 -98.00 66.29
N PRO A 540 39.66 -98.31 66.17
CA PRO A 540 38.66 -97.87 67.13
C PRO A 540 38.90 -98.48 68.52
N ALA A 541 39.08 -97.62 69.52
CA ALA A 541 39.38 -98.03 70.88
C ALA A 541 38.12 -98.52 71.60
N ARG A 542 38.06 -99.80 71.95
CA ARG A 542 37.02 -100.38 72.80
C ARG A 542 37.41 -100.28 74.26
N LEU A 543 36.75 -99.40 74.99
CA LEU A 543 37.09 -99.11 76.38
C LEU A 543 35.92 -99.49 77.29
N LYS A 544 36.22 -100.17 78.39
CA LYS A 544 35.27 -100.59 79.42
C LYS A 544 35.26 -99.59 80.58
N LEU A 545 34.09 -99.18 81.04
CA LEU A 545 33.97 -98.27 82.18
C LEU A 545 34.47 -98.97 83.45
N ALA A 546 35.61 -98.51 83.97
CA ALA A 546 36.21 -99.05 85.18
C ALA A 546 35.69 -98.35 86.44
N VAL A 547 35.62 -97.02 86.39
CA VAL A 547 35.23 -96.20 87.54
C VAL A 547 34.39 -95.02 87.06
N ARG A 548 33.29 -94.75 87.74
CA ARG A 548 32.50 -93.51 87.60
C ARG A 548 32.68 -92.69 88.87
N ILE A 549 33.21 -91.47 88.74
CA ILE A 549 33.43 -90.54 89.85
C ILE A 549 32.37 -89.45 89.76
N ASN A 550 31.29 -89.60 90.54
CA ASN A 550 30.14 -88.69 90.47
C ASN A 550 30.45 -87.26 90.93
N ALA A 551 31.37 -87.06 91.90
CA ALA A 551 31.70 -85.74 92.43
C ALA A 551 32.36 -84.81 91.39
N SER A 552 33.05 -85.37 90.40
CA SER A 552 33.73 -84.64 89.33
C SER A 552 33.17 -84.94 87.93
N ARG A 553 32.02 -85.65 87.85
CA ARG A 553 31.39 -86.11 86.60
C ARG A 553 32.39 -86.71 85.59
N LYS A 554 33.31 -87.53 86.11
CA LYS A 554 34.39 -88.14 85.33
C LYS A 554 34.16 -89.65 85.20
N LEU A 555 34.20 -90.14 83.98
CA LEU A 555 34.11 -91.56 83.64
C LEU A 555 35.49 -92.04 83.18
N VAL A 556 36.05 -93.00 83.91
CA VAL A 556 37.36 -93.58 83.61
C VAL A 556 37.16 -94.92 82.95
N PHE A 557 37.63 -95.03 81.71
CA PHE A 557 37.54 -96.25 80.91
C PHE A 557 38.91 -96.91 80.76
N VAL A 558 38.91 -98.24 80.73
CA VAL A 558 40.10 -99.10 80.59
C VAL A 558 39.94 -100.10 79.45
N ASP A 559 41.04 -100.49 78.83
CA ASP A 559 41.06 -101.50 77.76
C ASP A 559 40.89 -102.95 78.31
N ARG A 560 40.67 -103.95 77.43
CA ARG A 560 40.44 -105.38 77.74
C ARG A 560 41.48 -106.02 78.68
N LEU A 561 42.70 -105.50 78.70
CA LEU A 561 43.82 -105.97 79.52
C LEU A 561 44.07 -105.10 80.77
N GLY A 562 43.25 -104.08 81.02
CA GLY A 562 43.32 -103.22 82.22
C GLY A 562 44.49 -102.22 82.26
N LEU A 563 45.28 -102.10 81.18
CA LEU A 563 46.52 -101.31 81.15
C LEU A 563 46.37 -99.86 80.67
N ASN A 564 45.46 -99.58 79.72
CA ASN A 564 45.28 -98.25 79.14
C ASN A 564 44.12 -97.50 79.81
N ARG A 565 44.40 -96.43 80.55
CA ARG A 565 43.41 -95.57 81.23
C ARG A 565 43.12 -94.32 80.40
N ARG A 566 41.86 -94.14 79.94
CA ARG A 566 41.36 -92.89 79.35
C ARG A 566 40.22 -92.33 80.19
N GLU A 567 40.17 -91.01 80.34
CA GLU A 567 39.21 -90.34 81.21
C GLU A 567 38.39 -89.36 80.40
N PHE A 568 37.06 -89.45 80.49
CA PHE A 568 36.13 -88.54 79.85
C PHE A 568 35.35 -87.78 80.92
N LEU A 569 35.15 -86.48 80.69
CA LEU A 569 34.11 -85.72 81.37
C LEU A 569 32.75 -86.10 80.75
N GLU A 570 31.71 -86.12 81.56
CA GLU A 570 30.36 -86.45 81.11
C GLU A 570 29.92 -85.60 79.91
N ASP A 571 30.07 -84.28 80.00
CA ASP A 571 29.71 -83.33 78.91
C ASP A 571 30.53 -83.57 77.63
N ALA A 572 31.82 -83.92 77.77
CA ALA A 572 32.69 -84.24 76.63
C ALA A 572 32.33 -85.60 76.00
N LEU A 573 31.81 -86.54 76.80
CA LEU A 573 31.30 -87.82 76.31
C LEU A 573 29.97 -87.61 75.57
N VAL A 574 29.11 -86.72 76.06
CA VAL A 574 27.85 -86.30 75.40
C VAL A 574 28.13 -85.60 74.08
N GLU A 575 29.03 -84.61 74.07
CA GLU A 575 29.44 -83.91 72.86
C GLU A 575 30.06 -84.88 71.84
N GLY A 576 30.92 -85.78 72.29
CA GLY A 576 31.47 -86.85 71.46
C GLY A 576 30.42 -87.80 70.88
N ILE A 577 29.27 -88.01 71.55
CA ILE A 577 28.15 -88.79 71.01
C ILE A 577 27.32 -87.95 70.00
N VAL A 578 27.06 -86.67 70.29
CA VAL A 578 26.32 -85.75 69.40
C VAL A 578 27.04 -85.59 68.06
N GLU A 579 28.36 -85.53 68.10
CA GLU A 579 29.22 -85.39 66.93
C GLU A 579 29.57 -86.74 66.28
N GLY A 580 29.07 -87.86 66.82
CA GLY A 580 29.25 -89.21 66.27
C GLY A 580 30.61 -89.88 66.56
N ARG A 581 31.52 -89.20 67.27
CA ARG A 581 32.88 -89.65 67.60
C ARG A 581 32.93 -90.77 68.65
N ILE A 582 31.88 -90.92 69.47
CA ILE A 582 31.80 -91.91 70.55
C ILE A 582 30.47 -92.66 70.46
N ARG A 583 30.51 -93.99 70.56
CA ARG A 583 29.32 -94.85 70.57
C ARG A 583 29.30 -95.77 71.78
N VAL A 584 28.18 -95.84 72.48
CA VAL A 584 27.99 -96.71 73.66
C VAL A 584 27.57 -98.12 73.22
N LEU A 585 28.22 -99.17 73.73
CA LEU A 585 27.91 -100.57 73.48
C LEU A 585 27.11 -101.18 74.65
N GLY A 586 25.91 -101.72 74.35
CA GLY A 586 24.99 -102.31 75.33
C GLY A 586 25.45 -103.65 75.93
N THR A 587 24.88 -104.01 77.10
CA THR A 587 25.30 -105.13 77.98
C THR A 587 24.84 -106.52 77.52
N SER A 588 25.11 -106.90 76.27
CA SER A 588 24.93 -108.28 75.79
C SER A 588 25.97 -108.57 74.71
N ALA A 589 27.06 -109.21 75.11
CA ALA A 589 28.04 -109.76 74.20
C ALA A 589 27.66 -111.20 73.89
N GLU A 590 26.99 -111.42 72.77
CA GLU A 590 26.91 -112.68 72.00
C GLU A 590 26.01 -112.42 70.79
N PHE A 591 26.60 -112.04 69.65
CA PHE A 591 26.38 -112.68 68.35
C PHE A 591 27.20 -111.95 67.29
N ASP A 592 28.14 -112.72 66.77
CA ASP A 592 29.09 -112.39 65.72
C ASP A 592 28.40 -112.24 64.37
N ASP A 593 29.01 -111.39 63.55
CA ASP A 593 29.45 -111.75 62.21
C ASP A 593 28.60 -112.79 61.45
N THR A 594 27.64 -112.30 60.69
CA THR A 594 27.16 -113.01 59.50
C THR A 594 26.75 -112.00 58.42
N LEU A 595 27.71 -111.67 57.56
CA LEU A 595 27.52 -111.45 56.11
C LEU A 595 26.55 -110.30 55.76
N SER A 596 26.93 -109.02 55.66
CA SER A 596 27.97 -108.44 54.78
C SER A 596 28.14 -109.07 53.37
N ARG A 597 27.29 -110.00 52.93
CA ARG A 597 27.49 -110.70 51.64
C ARG A 597 26.23 -111.18 50.91
N VAL A 598 25.17 -110.39 50.85
CA VAL A 598 24.18 -110.45 49.74
C VAL A 598 23.74 -109.03 49.36
N VAL A 599 24.58 -108.39 48.55
CA VAL A 599 24.27 -107.73 47.28
C VAL A 599 22.87 -107.10 47.12
N GLY A 600 22.85 -105.77 47.10
CA GLY A 600 22.69 -105.01 45.87
C GLY A 600 21.43 -105.24 45.03
N ARG A 601 20.46 -104.34 45.18
CA ARG A 601 19.65 -103.73 44.11
C ARG A 601 18.65 -102.76 44.75
N ILE A 602 18.24 -101.75 43.97
CA ILE A 602 17.17 -100.75 44.25
C ILE A 602 17.75 -99.52 44.99
N ARG A 603 17.83 -98.31 44.43
CA ARG A 603 17.00 -97.66 43.40
C ARG A 603 17.74 -96.50 42.72
N VAL A 604 17.77 -96.55 41.39
CA VAL A 604 17.70 -95.39 40.50
C VAL A 604 16.27 -94.85 40.56
N GLY A 605 16.11 -93.53 40.57
CA GLY A 605 14.81 -92.87 40.41
C GLY A 605 14.89 -91.34 40.47
N ARG A 606 15.20 -90.74 39.32
CA ARG A 606 14.87 -89.37 38.84
C ARG A 606 13.89 -88.54 39.71
N ASN A 607 14.26 -87.28 39.98
CA ASN A 607 13.94 -86.15 39.10
C ASN A 607 15.06 -85.12 39.12
#